data_AF-A0A844X2G5-F1
#
_entry.id   AF-A0A844X2G5-F1
#
_cell.length_a   1.000
_cell.length_b   1.000
_cell.length_c   1.000
_cell.angle_alpha   90.00
_cell.angle_beta   90.00
_cell.angle_gamma   90.00
#
_symmetry.space_group_name_H-M   'P 1'
#
loop_
_entity.id
_entity.type
_entity.pdbx_description
1 polymer ?
#
loop_
_entity_poly.entity_id
_entity_poly.type
_entity_poly.pdbx_seq_one_letter_code
_entity_poly.pdbx_strand_id
1 'polypeptide(L)'
;NTGRVYNKSEHRMTFEGILFRMRTGIPWRDLPEEFGEWSTVYRRFNLWSKKGILVDIFKHLSQLADFEWVFLDGSIIRAHQHSTGAATEHSEQIGQSCGGHSTKIHLAVDSGGLPICFELSEGQRHDITYAENLVEKLDEVNTVIADKGYDSEPFRCFVRQKGGRTVIAKRNYGKDID
;
A
#
# COMPACT_ATOMS: atom_id res chain seq x y z
N ASN A 1 27.96 13.39 7.68
CA ASN A 1 26.70 13.09 8.39
C ASN A 1 26.60 13.94 9.64
N THR A 2 25.96 15.12 9.58
CA THR A 2 25.86 16.03 10.75
C THR A 2 24.61 15.81 11.60
N GLY A 3 23.77 14.81 11.30
CA GLY A 3 22.65 14.42 12.18
C GLY A 3 21.67 15.54 12.54
N ARG A 4 21.70 16.69 11.86
CA ARG A 4 20.80 17.81 12.11
C ARG A 4 19.49 17.54 11.38
N VAL A 5 18.52 16.99 12.10
CA VAL A 5 17.11 17.15 11.74
C VAL A 5 16.84 18.66 11.82
N TYR A 6 16.80 19.32 10.67
CA TYR A 6 16.51 20.75 10.61
C TYR A 6 15.04 20.95 11.03
N ASN A 7 14.82 21.35 12.28
CA ASN A 7 13.51 21.73 12.79
C ASN A 7 13.10 23.08 12.20
N LYS A 8 12.73 23.07 10.91
CA LYS A 8 12.08 24.19 10.24
C LYS A 8 10.58 23.90 10.27
N SER A 9 9.83 24.73 10.98
CA SER A 9 8.36 24.66 11.04
C SER A 9 7.76 24.55 9.63
N GLU A 10 8.31 25.28 8.66
CA GLU A 10 7.92 25.22 7.24
C GLU A 10 8.01 23.83 6.61
N HIS A 11 9.04 23.04 6.95
CA HIS A 11 9.19 21.67 6.43
C HIS A 11 8.17 20.72 7.05
N ARG A 12 7.93 20.86 8.35
CA ARG A 12 6.88 20.12 9.03
C ARG A 12 5.52 20.47 8.45
N MET A 13 5.16 21.74 8.39
CA MET A 13 3.85 22.18 7.85
C MET A 13 3.66 21.78 6.39
N THR A 14 4.72 21.83 5.57
CA THR A 14 4.64 21.32 4.20
C THR A 14 4.31 19.82 4.18
N PHE A 15 4.98 19.01 5.01
CA PHE A 15 4.71 17.57 5.05
C PHE A 15 3.33 17.25 5.65
N GLU A 16 2.93 17.93 6.73
CA GLU A 16 1.59 17.82 7.31
C GLU A 16 0.52 18.19 6.28
N GLY A 17 0.73 19.23 5.47
CA GLY A 17 -0.18 19.60 4.38
C GLY A 17 -0.28 18.54 3.29
N ILE A 18 0.84 17.86 2.96
CA ILE A 18 0.81 16.69 2.06
C ILE A 18 -0.03 15.58 2.68
N LEU A 19 0.22 15.21 3.94
CA LEU A 19 -0.51 14.15 4.63
C LEU A 19 -2.00 14.48 4.76
N PHE A 20 -2.34 15.73 5.10
CA PHE A 20 -3.72 16.21 5.19
C PHE A 20 -4.45 16.04 3.85
N ARG A 21 -3.82 16.48 2.76
CA ARG A 21 -4.38 16.29 1.41
C ARG A 21 -4.58 14.81 1.09
N MET A 22 -3.60 13.95 1.41
CA MET A 22 -3.72 12.51 1.14
C MET A 22 -4.82 11.84 1.95
N ARG A 23 -4.99 12.26 3.21
CA ARG A 23 -6.03 11.72 4.10
C ARG A 23 -7.44 12.15 3.70
N THR A 24 -7.62 13.41 3.29
CA THR A 24 -8.94 13.99 3.04
C THR A 24 -9.36 13.93 1.58
N GLY A 25 -8.40 13.82 0.65
CA GLY A 25 -8.65 13.80 -0.78
C GLY A 25 -9.06 15.16 -1.37
N ILE A 26 -8.98 16.26 -0.61
CA ILE A 26 -9.36 17.58 -1.09
C ILE A 26 -8.52 18.02 -2.30
N PRO A 27 -9.07 18.88 -3.18
CA PRO A 27 -8.27 19.53 -4.21
C PRO A 27 -7.10 20.28 -3.58
N TRP A 28 -5.93 20.25 -4.24
CA TRP A 28 -4.73 20.94 -3.72
C TRP A 28 -4.99 22.42 -3.44
N ARG A 29 -5.78 23.09 -4.30
CA ARG A 29 -6.11 24.52 -4.17
C ARG A 29 -6.95 24.86 -2.93
N ASP A 30 -7.58 23.86 -2.32
CA ASP A 30 -8.45 24.02 -1.16
C ASP A 30 -7.73 23.67 0.15
N LEU A 31 -6.40 23.47 0.09
CA LEU A 31 -5.59 23.15 1.25
C LEU A 31 -5.67 24.31 2.28
N PRO A 32 -5.91 24.02 3.58
CA PRO A 32 -5.92 25.05 4.62
C PRO A 32 -4.63 25.89 4.64
N GLU A 33 -4.78 27.21 4.78
CA GLU A 33 -3.67 28.18 4.74
C GLU A 33 -2.63 27.97 5.86
N GLU A 34 -3.02 27.30 6.96
CA GLU A 34 -2.11 26.89 8.04
C GLU A 34 -0.94 26.00 7.55
N PHE A 35 -1.12 25.24 6.46
CA PHE A 35 -0.05 24.46 5.84
C PHE A 35 0.84 25.27 4.88
N GLY A 36 0.51 26.54 4.65
CA GLY A 36 1.13 27.44 3.70
C GLY A 36 0.55 27.33 2.29
N GLU A 37 1.18 28.05 1.35
CA GLU A 37 0.75 28.13 -0.05
C GLU A 37 0.62 26.75 -0.70
N TRP A 38 -0.60 26.41 -1.14
CA TRP A 38 -0.90 25.11 -1.75
C TRP A 38 0.05 24.73 -2.89
N SER A 39 0.45 25.72 -3.68
CA SER A 39 1.34 25.54 -4.84
C SER A 39 2.74 25.09 -4.41
N THR A 40 3.21 25.58 -3.26
CA THR A 40 4.48 25.19 -2.65
C THR A 40 4.41 23.78 -2.09
N VAL A 41 3.30 23.43 -1.41
CA VAL A 41 3.06 22.08 -0.88
C VAL A 41 3.01 21.06 -2.02
N TYR A 42 2.22 21.33 -3.07
CA TYR A 42 2.14 20.47 -4.26
C TYR A 42 3.49 20.32 -4.97
N ARG A 43 4.23 21.42 -5.18
CA ARG A 43 5.55 21.37 -5.82
C ARG A 43 6.54 20.53 -5.00
N ARG A 44 6.48 20.63 -3.67
CA ARG A 44 7.30 19.79 -2.78
C ARG A 44 6.90 18.32 -2.90
N PHE A 45 5.61 18.00 -2.84
CA PHE A 45 5.11 16.64 -3.03
C PHE A 45 5.60 16.03 -4.35
N ASN A 46 5.42 16.74 -5.46
CA ASN A 46 5.82 16.26 -6.78
C ASN A 46 7.34 16.05 -6.86
N LEU A 47 8.13 16.98 -6.31
CA LEU A 47 9.59 16.83 -6.24
C LEU A 47 10.00 15.61 -5.39
N TRP A 48 9.37 15.40 -4.25
CA TRP A 48 9.68 14.29 -3.34
C TRP A 48 9.28 12.94 -3.92
N SER A 49 8.12 12.88 -4.57
CA SER A 49 7.68 11.70 -5.31
C SER A 49 8.69 11.33 -6.39
N LYS A 50 9.13 12.30 -7.21
CA LYS A 50 10.15 12.07 -8.25
C LYS A 50 11.52 11.67 -7.69
N LYS A 51 11.89 12.17 -6.52
CA LYS A 51 13.14 11.82 -5.84
C LYS A 51 13.07 10.50 -5.06
N GLY A 52 11.91 9.85 -4.97
CA GLY A 52 11.74 8.62 -4.21
C GLY A 52 11.70 8.82 -2.68
N ILE A 53 11.63 10.05 -2.18
CA ILE A 53 11.71 10.34 -0.74
C ILE A 53 10.59 9.65 0.04
N LEU A 54 9.38 9.57 -0.52
CA LEU A 54 8.27 8.86 0.13
C LEU A 54 8.53 7.35 0.24
N VAL A 55 9.17 6.77 -0.77
CA VAL A 55 9.60 5.36 -0.76
C VAL A 55 10.71 5.16 0.27
N ASP A 56 11.63 6.10 0.42
CA ASP A 56 12.67 6.03 1.45
C ASP A 56 12.08 6.11 2.86
N ILE A 57 11.09 6.99 3.09
CA ILE A 57 10.36 7.05 4.37
C ILE A 57 9.67 5.71 4.64
N PHE A 58 8.98 5.14 3.65
CA PHE A 58 8.35 3.83 3.76
C PHE A 58 9.36 2.76 4.18
N LYS A 59 10.53 2.69 3.52
CA LYS A 59 11.58 1.72 3.84
C LYS A 59 12.12 1.87 5.26
N HIS A 60 12.28 3.11 5.74
CA HIS A 60 12.73 3.34 7.12
C HIS A 60 11.68 2.90 8.14
N LEU A 61 10.39 3.10 7.86
CA LEU A 61 9.31 2.61 8.74
C LEU A 61 9.22 1.08 8.73
N SER A 62 9.42 0.46 7.57
CA SER A 62 9.44 -1.00 7.42
C SER A 62 10.52 -1.69 8.25
N GLN A 63 11.67 -1.05 8.45
CA GLN A 63 12.74 -1.57 9.33
C GLN A 63 12.35 -1.61 10.82
N LEU A 64 11.27 -0.94 11.21
CA LEU A 64 10.79 -0.91 12.60
C LEU A 64 9.68 -1.94 12.85
N ALA A 65 9.16 -2.58 11.80
CA ALA A 65 8.06 -3.50 11.89
C ALA A 65 8.48 -4.82 12.56
N ASP A 66 7.58 -5.40 13.34
CA ASP A 66 7.71 -6.79 13.79
C ASP A 66 6.97 -7.75 12.83
N PHE A 67 7.29 -9.04 12.95
CA PHE A 67 6.75 -10.10 12.09
C PHE A 67 5.94 -11.14 12.89
N GLU A 68 5.55 -10.82 14.13
CA GLU A 68 4.77 -11.75 14.95
C GLU A 68 3.35 -11.90 14.37
N TRP A 69 2.76 -10.77 13.99
CA TRP A 69 1.42 -10.68 13.41
C TRP A 69 1.45 -9.77 12.19
N VAL A 70 1.31 -10.37 11.01
CA VAL A 70 1.32 -9.66 9.74
C VAL A 70 -0.08 -9.66 9.14
N PHE A 71 -0.58 -8.47 8.82
CA PHE A 71 -1.90 -8.26 8.22
C PHE A 71 -1.73 -7.96 6.73
N LEU A 72 -2.43 -8.72 5.89
CA LEU A 72 -2.49 -8.51 4.45
C LEU A 72 -3.84 -7.92 4.07
N ASP A 73 -3.80 -6.86 3.29
CA ASP A 73 -5.01 -6.27 2.71
C ASP A 73 -4.74 -5.65 1.33
N GLY A 74 -5.79 -5.54 0.52
CA GLY A 74 -5.76 -4.98 -0.82
C GLY A 74 -6.71 -3.80 -0.94
N SER A 75 -6.22 -2.67 -1.46
CA SER A 75 -7.06 -1.49 -1.71
C SER A 75 -7.03 -1.08 -3.18
N ILE A 76 -8.20 -0.82 -3.75
CA ILE A 76 -8.36 -0.40 -5.14
C ILE A 76 -8.31 1.13 -5.22
N ILE A 77 -7.50 1.64 -6.15
CA ILE A 77 -7.36 3.06 -6.47
C ILE A 77 -7.82 3.27 -7.91
N ARG A 78 -8.82 4.13 -8.10
CA ARG A 78 -9.28 4.49 -9.45
C ARG A 78 -8.21 5.30 -10.17
N ALA A 79 -7.91 4.87 -11.38
CA ALA A 79 -7.02 5.60 -12.27
C ALA A 79 -7.79 6.73 -12.95
N HIS A 80 -7.12 7.84 -13.24
CA HIS A 80 -7.76 8.94 -13.97
C HIS A 80 -8.13 8.48 -15.38
N GLN A 81 -9.25 8.94 -15.95
CA GLN A 81 -9.72 8.46 -17.26
C GLN A 81 -8.70 8.62 -18.42
N HIS A 82 -7.69 9.48 -18.27
CA HIS A 82 -6.62 9.69 -19.25
C HIS A 82 -5.27 9.04 -18.86
N SER A 83 -5.22 8.21 -17.81
CA SER A 83 -3.97 7.64 -17.31
C SER A 83 -3.48 6.41 -18.09
N THR A 84 -4.24 5.92 -19.08
CA THR A 84 -3.96 4.69 -19.83
C THR A 84 -3.23 4.92 -21.16
N GLY A 85 -2.84 6.16 -21.47
CA GLY A 85 -2.19 6.52 -22.74
C GLY A 85 -0.66 6.46 -22.73
N ALA A 86 -0.02 5.98 -21.67
CA ALA A 86 1.43 5.90 -21.59
C ALA A 86 1.96 4.83 -22.56
N ALA A 87 2.88 5.21 -23.45
CA ALA A 87 3.56 4.29 -24.36
C ALA A 87 4.83 3.72 -23.70
N THR A 88 4.66 2.94 -22.65
CA THR A 88 5.75 2.26 -21.93
C THR A 88 5.82 0.78 -22.29
N GLU A 89 7.00 0.18 -22.23
CA GLU A 89 7.20 -1.25 -22.52
C GLU A 89 6.69 -2.16 -21.39
N HIS A 90 6.51 -1.60 -20.19
CA HIS A 90 6.08 -2.31 -18.99
C HIS A 90 4.66 -1.92 -18.59
N SER A 91 3.95 -2.85 -17.95
CA SER A 91 2.62 -2.55 -17.41
C SER A 91 2.69 -1.48 -16.31
N GLU A 92 1.90 -0.42 -16.48
CA GLU A 92 1.65 0.61 -15.46
C GLU A 92 0.76 0.09 -14.31
N GLN A 93 0.42 -1.20 -14.31
CA GLN A 93 -0.48 -1.83 -13.33
C GLN A 93 -1.87 -1.18 -13.29
N ILE A 94 -2.35 -0.69 -14.44
CA ILE A 94 -3.70 -0.15 -14.59
C ILE A 94 -4.56 -1.18 -15.31
N GLY A 95 -5.53 -1.71 -14.58
CA GLY A 95 -6.51 -2.68 -15.05
C GLY A 95 -7.85 -2.07 -15.43
N GLN A 96 -8.62 -2.76 -16.27
CA GLN A 96 -10.00 -2.39 -16.57
C GLN A 96 -10.98 -3.30 -15.82
N SER A 97 -11.94 -2.70 -15.12
CA SER A 97 -13.05 -3.39 -14.45
C SER A 97 -14.38 -2.75 -14.83
N CYS A 98 -15.50 -3.29 -14.32
CA CYS A 98 -16.83 -2.66 -14.46
C CYS A 98 -16.85 -1.23 -13.88
N GLY A 99 -15.99 -0.93 -12.90
CA GLY A 99 -15.83 0.40 -12.31
C GLY A 99 -14.87 1.32 -13.06
N GLY A 100 -14.46 0.97 -14.30
CA GLY A 100 -13.48 1.72 -15.07
C GLY A 100 -12.04 1.29 -14.77
N HIS A 101 -11.09 2.17 -15.11
CA HIS A 101 -9.66 1.91 -14.95
C HIS A 101 -9.20 2.06 -13.50
N SER A 102 -8.41 1.11 -13.01
CA SER A 102 -7.96 1.10 -11.61
C SER A 102 -6.68 0.29 -11.43
N THR A 103 -5.92 0.65 -10.40
CA THR A 103 -4.78 -0.09 -9.86
C THR A 103 -5.18 -0.61 -8.49
N LYS A 104 -4.52 -1.67 -8.02
CA LYS A 104 -4.67 -2.15 -6.66
C LYS A 104 -3.32 -2.11 -5.95
N ILE A 105 -3.34 -1.70 -4.69
CA ILE A 105 -2.20 -1.80 -3.78
C ILE A 105 -2.48 -2.96 -2.84
N HIS A 106 -1.59 -3.95 -2.83
CA HIS A 106 -1.56 -5.03 -1.84
C HIS A 106 -0.51 -4.67 -0.81
N LEU A 107 -0.87 -4.62 0.47
CA LEU A 107 -0.01 -4.14 1.55
C LEU A 107 0.08 -5.19 2.65
N ALA A 108 1.29 -5.40 3.14
CA ALA A 108 1.57 -6.09 4.39
C ALA A 108 1.91 -5.06 5.48
N VAL A 109 1.29 -5.18 6.64
CA VAL A 109 1.57 -4.35 7.83
C VAL A 109 1.73 -5.22 9.07
N ASP A 110 2.44 -4.73 10.07
CA ASP A 110 2.53 -5.38 11.38
C ASP A 110 1.29 -5.10 12.26
N SER A 111 1.30 -5.59 13.50
CA SER A 111 0.21 -5.35 14.46
C SER A 111 0.10 -3.91 14.96
N GLY A 112 1.17 -3.12 14.86
CA GLY A 112 1.20 -1.70 15.20
C GLY A 112 0.75 -0.79 14.05
N GLY A 113 0.55 -1.35 12.85
CA GLY A 113 0.22 -0.61 11.63
C GLY A 113 1.44 -0.04 10.91
N LEU A 114 2.66 -0.46 11.26
CA LEU A 114 3.85 -0.14 10.48
C LEU A 114 3.84 -0.90 9.15
N PRO A 115 4.14 -0.23 8.03
CA PRO A 115 4.13 -0.88 6.74
C PRO A 115 5.37 -1.76 6.57
N ILE A 116 5.19 -2.98 6.09
CA ILE A 116 6.29 -3.92 5.83
C ILE A 116 6.69 -3.85 4.36
N CYS A 117 5.77 -4.22 3.46
CA CYS A 117 6.00 -4.22 2.02
C CYS A 117 4.68 -4.05 1.26
N PHE A 118 4.73 -3.61 0.01
CA PHE A 118 3.57 -3.56 -0.86
C PHE A 118 3.89 -4.01 -2.28
N GLU A 119 2.85 -4.41 -3.01
CA GLU A 119 2.88 -4.67 -4.45
C GLU A 119 1.73 -3.96 -5.15
N LEU A 120 1.95 -3.61 -6.41
CA LEU A 120 0.93 -3.06 -7.27
C LEU A 120 0.44 -4.12 -8.24
N SER A 121 -0.86 -4.11 -8.50
CA SER A 121 -1.46 -4.90 -9.57
C SER A 121 -2.47 -4.10 -10.34
N GLU A 122 -2.83 -4.61 -11.52
CA GLU A 122 -4.03 -4.19 -12.23
C GLU A 122 -5.26 -4.40 -11.33
N GLY A 123 -6.23 -3.47 -11.38
CA GLY A 123 -7.32 -3.43 -10.40
C GLY A 123 -8.29 -4.61 -10.41
N GLN A 124 -8.42 -5.33 -11.52
CA GLN A 124 -9.26 -6.52 -11.67
C GLN A 124 -8.64 -7.79 -11.09
N ARG A 125 -7.38 -7.74 -10.65
CA ARG A 125 -6.66 -8.92 -10.14
C ARG A 125 -7.13 -9.26 -8.72
N HIS A 126 -7.25 -10.55 -8.45
CA HIS A 126 -7.62 -11.06 -7.13
C HIS A 126 -6.44 -10.92 -6.15
N ASP A 127 -6.75 -10.58 -4.90
CA ASP A 127 -5.75 -10.29 -3.86
C ASP A 127 -4.87 -11.50 -3.53
N ILE A 128 -5.49 -12.68 -3.57
CA ILE A 128 -4.80 -13.95 -3.33
C ILE A 128 -3.63 -14.19 -4.30
N THR A 129 -3.67 -13.63 -5.52
CA THR A 129 -2.59 -13.77 -6.50
C THR A 129 -1.29 -13.08 -6.05
N TYR A 130 -1.37 -12.09 -5.16
CA TYR A 130 -0.22 -11.33 -4.68
C TYR A 130 0.17 -11.68 -3.24
N ALA A 131 -0.63 -12.52 -2.57
CA ALA A 131 -0.43 -12.88 -1.17
C ALA A 131 0.89 -13.62 -0.92
N GLU A 132 1.22 -14.60 -1.78
CA GLU A 132 2.47 -15.35 -1.69
C GLU A 132 3.68 -14.43 -1.87
N ASN A 133 3.65 -13.51 -2.84
CA ASN A 133 4.72 -12.54 -3.07
C ASN A 133 4.95 -11.62 -1.86
N LEU A 134 3.86 -11.16 -1.21
CA LEU A 134 3.99 -10.34 0.00
C LEU A 134 4.66 -11.12 1.13
N VAL A 135 4.22 -12.37 1.36
CA VAL A 135 4.78 -13.26 2.36
C VAL A 135 6.21 -13.70 2.00
N GLU A 136 6.56 -13.72 0.71
CA GLU A 136 7.91 -14.02 0.25
C GLU A 136 8.93 -12.99 0.74
N LYS A 137 8.53 -11.71 0.77
CA LYS A 137 9.36 -10.57 1.18
C LYS A 137 9.49 -10.37 2.69
N LEU A 138 8.81 -11.17 3.50
CA LEU A 138 8.91 -11.11 4.96
C LEU A 138 10.15 -11.89 5.40
N ASP A 139 10.94 -11.30 6.29
CA ASP A 139 12.13 -11.94 6.85
C ASP A 139 11.75 -13.16 7.70
N GLU A 140 10.65 -13.04 8.46
CA GLU A 140 10.05 -14.11 9.24
C GLU A 140 8.52 -14.10 9.06
N VAL A 141 7.87 -15.25 9.25
CA VAL A 141 6.42 -15.37 9.12
C VAL A 141 5.88 -16.19 10.28
N ASN A 142 5.38 -15.53 11.32
CA ASN A 142 4.81 -16.23 12.47
C ASN A 142 3.30 -16.40 12.32
N THR A 143 2.53 -15.30 12.26
CA THR A 143 1.09 -15.35 12.00
C THR A 143 0.68 -14.38 10.89
N VAL A 144 0.03 -14.89 9.84
CA VAL A 144 -0.54 -14.10 8.74
C VAL A 144 -2.05 -14.00 8.91
N ILE A 145 -2.55 -12.77 9.01
CA ILE A 145 -3.96 -12.44 9.09
C ILE A 145 -4.38 -11.81 7.77
N ALA A 146 -5.49 -12.28 7.21
CA ALA A 146 -6.07 -11.68 6.02
C ALA A 146 -7.57 -11.93 5.98
N ASP A 147 -8.28 -11.15 5.17
CA ASP A 147 -9.71 -11.33 5.00
C ASP A 147 -10.05 -12.61 4.22
N LYS A 148 -11.35 -12.92 4.11
CA LYS A 148 -11.85 -14.09 3.37
C LYS A 148 -11.52 -14.06 1.87
N GLY A 149 -11.16 -12.89 1.33
CA GLY A 149 -10.59 -12.70 0.01
C GLY A 149 -9.34 -13.54 -0.25
N TYR A 150 -8.57 -13.81 0.81
CA TYR A 150 -7.31 -14.56 0.76
C TYR A 150 -7.46 -16.07 1.06
N ASP A 151 -8.68 -16.59 1.20
CA ASP A 151 -8.84 -18.02 1.48
C ASP A 151 -8.42 -18.90 0.28
N SER A 152 -7.35 -19.66 0.49
CA SER A 152 -6.77 -20.58 -0.47
C SER A 152 -5.91 -21.61 0.24
N GLU A 153 -6.17 -22.90 0.03
CA GLU A 153 -5.37 -23.97 0.63
C GLU A 153 -3.89 -23.93 0.19
N PRO A 154 -3.56 -23.69 -1.09
CA PRO A 154 -2.17 -23.43 -1.52
C PRO A 154 -1.47 -22.34 -0.71
N PHE A 155 -2.12 -21.19 -0.51
CA PHE A 155 -1.53 -20.09 0.25
C PHE A 155 -1.33 -20.44 1.74
N ARG A 156 -2.30 -21.16 2.34
CA ARG A 156 -2.17 -21.66 3.71
C ARG A 156 -1.03 -22.68 3.84
N CYS A 157 -0.82 -23.53 2.85
CA CYS A 157 0.31 -24.44 2.78
C CYS A 157 1.63 -23.67 2.68
N PHE A 158 1.71 -22.66 1.81
CA PHE A 158 2.89 -21.82 1.63
C PHE A 158 3.34 -21.15 2.94
N VAL A 159 2.41 -20.51 3.66
CA VAL A 159 2.69 -19.89 4.96
C VAL A 159 3.17 -20.93 5.99
N ARG A 160 2.56 -22.13 6.03
CA ARG A 160 2.99 -23.22 6.91
C ARG A 160 4.38 -23.75 6.58
N GLN A 161 4.74 -23.85 5.29
CA GLN A 161 6.07 -24.28 4.87
C GLN A 161 7.16 -23.28 5.29
N LYS A 162 6.81 -21.99 5.38
CA LYS A 162 7.66 -20.95 5.97
C LYS A 162 7.69 -20.93 7.51
N GLY A 163 7.01 -21.85 8.18
CA GLY A 163 6.97 -21.97 9.64
C GLY A 163 5.87 -21.15 10.32
N GLY A 164 5.01 -20.48 9.56
CA GLY A 164 3.93 -19.64 10.08
C GLY A 164 2.57 -20.33 10.12
N ARG A 165 1.57 -19.59 10.62
CA ARG A 165 0.17 -19.98 10.58
C ARG A 165 -0.69 -18.89 9.94
N THR A 166 -1.86 -19.28 9.43
CA THR A 166 -2.82 -18.34 8.83
C THR A 166 -4.06 -18.21 9.71
N VAL A 167 -4.55 -16.98 9.84
CA VAL A 167 -5.84 -16.65 10.44
C VAL A 167 -6.69 -15.98 9.34
N ILE A 168 -7.36 -16.83 8.57
CA ILE A 168 -8.18 -16.43 7.42
C ILE A 168 -9.49 -17.19 7.53
N ALA A 169 -10.61 -16.50 7.41
CA ALA A 169 -11.92 -17.15 7.41
C ALA A 169 -12.07 -18.03 6.16
N LYS A 170 -12.55 -19.27 6.32
CA LYS A 170 -12.81 -20.15 5.17
C LYS A 170 -13.99 -19.62 4.34
N ARG A 171 -13.86 -19.68 3.03
CA ARG A 171 -14.97 -19.58 2.10
C ARG A 171 -15.89 -20.77 2.31
N ASN A 172 -17.16 -20.45 2.56
CA ASN A 172 -18.22 -21.43 2.41
C ASN A 172 -18.37 -21.62 0.91
N TYR A 173 -17.54 -22.50 0.33
CA TYR A 173 -17.98 -23.21 -0.85
C TYR A 173 -19.27 -23.88 -0.41
N GLY A 174 -20.37 -23.61 -1.11
CA GLY A 174 -21.65 -24.21 -0.78
C GLY A 174 -21.40 -25.69 -0.50
N LYS A 175 -21.81 -26.15 0.69
CA LYS A 175 -22.39 -27.48 0.74
C LYS A 175 -23.61 -27.37 -0.15
N ASP A 176 -23.41 -27.54 -1.45
CA ASP A 176 -24.50 -27.88 -2.32
C ASP A 176 -25.02 -29.20 -1.76
N ILE A 177 -26.24 -29.06 -1.26
CA ILE A 177 -27.07 -30.07 -0.64
C ILE A 177 -27.13 -31.25 -1.62
N ASP A 178 -26.89 -32.45 -1.11
CA ASP A 178 -27.07 -33.72 -1.83
C ASP A 178 -28.41 -33.77 -2.60
#